data_AF-A0A1J4VRD1-F1
#
_entry.id   AF-A0A1J4VRD1-F1
#
_cell.length_a   1.000
_cell.length_b   1.000
_cell.length_c   1.000
_cell.angle_alpha   90.00
_cell.angle_beta   90.00
_cell.angle_gamma   90.00
#
_symmetry.space_group_name_H-M   'P 1'
#
loop_
_entity.id
_entity.type
_entity.pdbx_description
1 polymer ?
#
loop_
_entity_poly.entity_id
_entity_poly.type
_entity_poly.pdbx_seq_one_letter_code
_entity_poly.pdbx_strand_id
1 'polypeptide(L)'
;MRFERLGLFRYSKEAGTAASRMDGQIPDKVKSDRFDAIMSLQRDIARGVNERFLGKEIEVIVDEKVEGEEGRFIGRTRFDAPEVDGEAHLRSKSARVGDILKAEVTDTYEYDLVAEES
;
A
#
# COMPACT_ATOMS: atom_id res chain seq x y z
N MET A 1 -16.51 -2.44 -10.85
CA MET A 1 -15.99 -1.73 -9.66
C MET A 1 -14.53 -2.10 -9.51
N ARG A 2 -13.60 -1.13 -9.44
CA ARG A 2 -12.16 -1.37 -9.31
C ARG A 2 -11.65 -0.51 -8.14
N PHE A 3 -11.24 -1.14 -7.05
CA PHE A 3 -10.75 -0.46 -5.87
C PHE A 3 -9.23 -0.34 -5.92
N GLU A 4 -8.70 0.85 -5.67
CA GLU A 4 -7.27 1.09 -5.56
C GLU A 4 -6.69 0.42 -4.30
N ARG A 5 -7.47 0.43 -3.21
CA ARG A 5 -7.15 -0.20 -1.93
C ARG A 5 -8.30 -1.08 -1.46
N LEU A 6 -8.00 -2.27 -0.94
CA LEU A 6 -9.00 -3.22 -0.45
C LEU A 6 -8.48 -3.96 0.77
N GLY A 7 -9.15 -3.77 1.91
CA GLY A 7 -8.95 -4.60 3.10
C GLY A 7 -9.76 -5.89 2.98
N LEU A 8 -9.10 -7.03 3.13
CA LEU A 8 -9.75 -8.34 3.17
C LEU A 8 -9.43 -9.02 4.50
N PHE A 9 -10.46 -9.59 5.14
CA PHE A 9 -10.31 -10.30 6.39
C PHE A 9 -11.09 -11.61 6.32
N ARG A 10 -10.45 -12.71 6.71
CA ARG A 10 -11.14 -14.00 6.84
C ARG A 10 -12.06 -13.95 8.05
N TYR A 11 -13.26 -14.50 7.90
CA TYR A 11 -14.18 -14.63 9.02
C TYR A 11 -13.59 -15.55 10.11
N SER A 12 -13.45 -15.02 11.33
CA SER A 12 -13.13 -15.75 12.53
C SER A 12 -14.37 -15.94 13.38
N LYS A 13 -14.59 -17.18 13.86
CA LYS A 13 -15.76 -17.52 14.67
C LYS A 13 -15.51 -17.12 16.11
N GLU A 14 -16.00 -15.94 16.49
CA GLU A 14 -15.89 -15.42 17.85
C GLU A 14 -17.10 -15.82 18.71
N ALA A 15 -16.84 -16.34 19.92
CA ALA A 15 -17.90 -16.83 20.80
C ALA A 15 -18.85 -15.69 21.22
N GLY A 16 -20.14 -15.99 21.35
CA GLY A 16 -21.17 -15.01 21.74
C GLY A 16 -21.70 -14.14 20.60
N THR A 17 -20.99 -14.03 19.47
CA THR A 17 -21.46 -13.26 18.30
C THR A 17 -22.67 -13.92 17.62
N ALA A 18 -23.54 -13.14 16.98
CA ALA A 18 -24.66 -13.68 16.21
C ALA A 18 -24.18 -14.61 15.08
N ALA A 19 -23.10 -14.22 14.39
CA ALA A 19 -22.48 -15.00 13.32
C ALA A 19 -22.00 -16.38 13.79
N SER A 20 -21.57 -16.53 15.06
CA SER A 20 -21.11 -17.81 15.59
C SER A 20 -22.19 -18.90 15.66
N ARG A 21 -23.47 -18.49 15.67
CA ARG A 21 -24.63 -19.39 15.72
C ARG A 21 -25.26 -19.65 14.35
N MET A 22 -24.74 -19.03 13.28
CA MET A 22 -25.28 -19.23 11.95
C MET A 22 -24.84 -20.58 11.39
N ASP A 23 -25.79 -21.30 10.79
CA ASP A 23 -25.53 -22.52 10.04
C ASP A 23 -24.78 -22.22 8.73
N GLY A 24 -24.24 -23.27 8.09
CA GLY A 24 -23.54 -23.12 6.80
C GLY A 24 -22.11 -22.56 6.93
N GLN A 25 -21.48 -22.69 8.10
CA GLN A 25 -20.07 -22.36 8.27
C GLN A 25 -19.20 -23.19 7.33
N ILE A 26 -18.28 -22.53 6.63
CA ILE A 26 -17.37 -23.20 5.70
C ILE A 26 -16.04 -23.56 6.38
N PRO A 27 -15.35 -24.63 5.93
CA PRO A 27 -14.03 -24.97 6.43
C PRO A 27 -13.02 -23.84 6.26
N ASP A 28 -12.07 -23.72 7.18
CA ASP A 28 -11.05 -22.66 7.13
C ASP A 28 -10.18 -22.73 5.87
N LYS A 29 -9.97 -23.93 5.32
CA LYS A 29 -9.31 -24.09 4.02
C LYS A 29 -10.01 -23.30 2.91
N VAL A 30 -11.34 -23.39 2.82
CA VAL A 30 -12.12 -22.64 1.81
C VAL A 30 -12.02 -21.13 2.04
N LYS A 31 -11.96 -20.67 3.30
CA LYS A 31 -11.75 -19.25 3.62
C LYS A 31 -10.36 -18.79 3.17
N SER A 32 -9.33 -19.58 3.41
CA SER A 32 -7.95 -19.29 2.98
C SER A 32 -7.83 -19.28 1.46
N ASP A 33 -8.35 -20.30 0.77
CA ASP A 33 -8.30 -20.38 -0.69
C ASP A 33 -8.97 -19.15 -1.35
N ARG A 34 -10.11 -18.70 -0.80
CA ARG A 34 -10.80 -17.49 -1.27
C ARG A 34 -10.02 -16.21 -0.95
N PHE A 35 -9.44 -16.14 0.24
CA PHE A 35 -8.63 -15.00 0.65
C PHE A 35 -7.43 -14.84 -0.29
N ASP A 36 -6.70 -15.92 -0.54
CA ASP A 36 -5.51 -15.91 -1.40
C ASP A 36 -5.87 -15.55 -2.85
N ALA A 37 -6.99 -16.08 -3.37
CA ALA A 37 -7.47 -15.74 -4.71
C ALA A 37 -7.82 -14.25 -4.85
N ILE A 38 -8.53 -13.68 -3.88
CA ILE A 38 -8.91 -12.26 -3.90
C ILE A 38 -7.69 -11.37 -3.70
N MET A 39 -6.80 -11.71 -2.77
CA MET A 39 -5.56 -10.96 -2.55
C MET A 39 -4.66 -10.98 -3.78
N SER A 40 -4.58 -12.11 -4.49
CA SER A 40 -3.84 -12.17 -5.75
C SER A 40 -4.41 -11.23 -6.81
N LEU A 41 -5.74 -11.24 -6.98
CA LEU A 41 -6.40 -10.32 -7.90
C LEU A 41 -6.22 -8.84 -7.51
N GLN A 42 -6.29 -8.54 -6.20
CA GLN A 42 -6.10 -7.18 -5.72
C GLN A 42 -4.66 -6.69 -5.91
N ARG A 43 -3.66 -7.56 -5.76
CA ARG A 43 -2.25 -7.23 -6.06
C ARG A 43 -2.09 -6.76 -7.50
N ASP A 44 -2.67 -7.48 -8.46
CA ASP A 44 -2.59 -7.11 -9.88
C ASP A 44 -3.31 -5.76 -10.15
N ILE A 45 -4.42 -5.51 -9.45
CA ILE A 45 -5.14 -4.24 -9.54
C ILE A 45 -4.30 -3.09 -9.00
N ALA A 46 -3.70 -3.25 -7.81
CA ALA A 46 -2.87 -2.25 -7.13
C ALA A 46 -1.63 -1.92 -7.97
N ARG A 47 -0.93 -2.94 -8.48
CA ARG A 47 0.18 -2.75 -9.42
C ARG A 47 -0.22 -1.90 -10.61
N GLY A 48 -1.32 -2.24 -11.28
CA GLY A 48 -1.82 -1.46 -12.42
C GLY A 48 -2.39 -0.08 -12.09
N VAL A 49 -2.58 0.25 -10.80
CA VAL A 49 -2.87 1.62 -10.34
C VAL A 49 -1.56 2.37 -10.16
N ASN A 50 -0.58 1.78 -9.49
CA ASN A 50 0.75 2.37 -9.27
C ASN A 50 1.47 2.66 -10.59
N GLU A 51 1.43 1.74 -11.55
CA GLU A 51 2.02 1.91 -12.90
C GLU A 51 1.53 3.18 -13.61
N ARG A 52 0.36 3.72 -13.25
CA ARG A 52 -0.16 4.97 -13.85
C ARG A 52 0.59 6.21 -13.38
N PHE A 53 1.36 6.11 -12.30
CA PHE A 53 2.19 7.19 -11.80
C PHE A 53 3.59 7.20 -12.41
N LEU A 54 4.02 6.10 -13.04
CA LEU A 54 5.34 6.02 -13.68
C LEU A 54 5.56 7.17 -14.68
N GLY A 55 6.68 7.88 -14.51
CA GLY A 55 7.06 9.06 -15.30
C GLY A 55 6.23 10.32 -14.99
N LYS A 56 5.44 10.34 -13.92
CA LYS A 56 4.68 11.53 -13.48
C LYS A 56 5.31 12.15 -12.25
N GLU A 57 5.22 13.47 -12.20
CA GLU A 57 5.51 14.25 -11.00
C GLU A 57 4.34 14.13 -10.00
N ILE A 58 4.67 13.76 -8.76
CA ILE A 58 3.74 13.65 -7.64
C ILE A 58 4.25 14.45 -6.43
N GLU A 59 3.34 14.84 -5.56
CA GLU A 59 3.69 15.44 -4.26
C GLU A 59 3.85 14.34 -3.21
N VAL A 60 4.99 14.34 -2.53
CA VAL A 60 5.32 13.37 -1.47
C VAL A 60 5.72 14.12 -0.22
N ILE A 61 5.06 13.81 0.91
CA ILE A 61 5.49 14.27 2.23
C ILE A 61 6.58 13.33 2.75
N VAL A 62 7.69 13.90 3.21
CA VAL A 62 8.82 13.14 3.75
C VAL A 62 8.52 12.78 5.20
N ASP A 63 8.38 11.49 5.50
CA ASP A 63 8.07 11.00 6.85
C ASP A 63 9.34 10.64 7.62
N GLU A 64 10.32 10.03 6.96
CA GLU A 64 11.58 9.63 7.61
C GLU A 64 12.79 9.62 6.66
N LYS A 65 13.98 9.69 7.26
CA LYS A 65 15.26 9.49 6.57
C LYS A 65 15.72 8.05 6.82
N VAL A 66 16.16 7.36 5.78
CA VAL A 66 16.69 6.00 5.91
C VAL A 66 18.07 6.05 6.58
N GLU A 67 18.21 5.43 7.75
CA GLU A 67 19.47 5.39 8.48
C GLU A 67 20.54 4.62 7.69
N GLY A 68 21.76 5.16 7.63
CA GLY A 68 22.87 4.55 6.90
C GLY A 68 22.85 4.71 5.38
N GLU A 69 21.80 5.30 4.80
CA GLU A 69 21.70 5.57 3.36
C GLU A 69 21.58 7.08 3.08
N GLU A 70 22.67 7.69 2.60
CA GLU A 70 22.67 9.13 2.29
C GLU A 70 21.73 9.45 1.12
N GLY A 71 20.86 10.44 1.34
CA GLY A 71 19.91 10.92 0.33
C GLY A 71 18.70 10.00 0.10
N ARG A 72 18.49 8.99 0.94
CA ARG A 72 17.33 8.09 0.90
C ARG A 72 16.32 8.46 1.99
N PHE A 73 15.05 8.55 1.58
CA PHE A 73 13.94 8.93 2.45
C PHE A 73 12.74 8.04 2.17
N ILE A 74 11.88 7.91 3.17
CA ILE A 74 10.54 7.32 3.02
C ILE A 74 9.53 8.44 3.23
N GLY A 75 8.50 8.42 2.40
CA GLY A 75 7.40 9.35 2.47
C GLY A 75 6.11 8.74 1.97
N ARG A 76 5.10 9.58 1.83
CA ARG A 76 3.76 9.17 1.41
C ARG A 76 3.16 10.18 0.45
N THR A 77 2.31 9.72 -0.45
CA THR A 77 1.51 10.63 -1.24
C THR A 77 0.29 11.09 -0.44
N ARG A 78 -0.41 12.11 -0.94
CA ARG A 78 -1.71 12.54 -0.40
C ARG A 78 -2.79 11.43 -0.40
N PHE A 79 -2.54 10.29 -1.06
CA PHE A 79 -3.46 9.16 -1.16
C PHE A 79 -3.12 8.00 -0.22
N ASP A 80 -2.06 8.14 0.60
CA ASP A 80 -1.55 7.10 1.50
C ASP A 80 -1.76 7.49 2.97
N ALA A 81 -2.54 6.70 3.69
CA ALA A 81 -2.64 6.77 5.14
C ALA A 81 -1.34 6.22 5.82
N PRO A 82 -0.86 6.85 6.90
CA PRO A 82 0.30 6.36 7.63
C PRO A 82 0.09 4.91 8.10
N GLU A 83 1.13 4.07 8.01
CA GLU A 83 1.19 2.68 8.52
C GLU A 83 0.19 1.66 7.93
N VAL A 84 -0.77 2.12 7.12
CA VAL A 84 -1.84 1.29 6.57
C VAL A 84 -1.68 1.09 5.06
N ASP A 85 -1.19 2.12 4.38
CA ASP A 85 -1.08 2.20 2.92
C ASP A 85 0.37 2.03 2.43
N GLY A 86 0.62 2.33 1.15
CA GLY A 86 1.92 2.16 0.54
C GLY A 86 2.86 3.31 0.86
N GLU A 87 4.15 3.09 0.63
CA GLU A 87 5.20 4.06 0.86
C GLU A 87 5.78 4.57 -0.46
N ALA A 88 6.33 5.79 -0.42
CA ALA A 88 7.11 6.37 -1.49
C ALA A 88 8.58 6.41 -1.06
N HIS A 89 9.40 5.60 -1.72
CA HIS A 89 10.85 5.60 -1.55
C HIS A 89 11.45 6.73 -2.37
N LEU A 90 12.00 7.72 -1.68
CA LEU A 90 12.51 8.94 -2.27
C LEU A 90 14.03 8.99 -2.31
N ARG A 91 14.55 9.58 -3.38
CA ARG A 91 15.92 10.11 -3.42
C ARG A 91 15.92 11.63 -3.50
N SER A 92 16.62 12.26 -2.55
CA SER A 92 16.81 13.71 -2.50
C SER A 92 18.17 14.04 -1.88
N LYS A 93 18.76 15.18 -2.27
CA LYS A 93 20.03 15.66 -1.69
C LYS A 93 19.84 16.54 -0.46
N SER A 94 18.67 17.15 -0.30
CA SER A 94 18.44 18.21 0.70
C SER A 94 17.11 18.10 1.45
N ALA A 95 16.32 17.06 1.21
CA ALA A 95 15.07 16.83 1.92
C ALA A 95 15.25 16.73 3.44
N ARG A 96 14.23 17.19 4.17
CA ARG A 96 14.08 16.99 5.61
C ARG A 96 12.71 16.40 5.89
N VAL A 97 12.59 15.71 7.03
CA VAL A 97 11.31 15.21 7.53
C VAL A 97 10.32 16.36 7.68
N GLY A 98 9.11 16.16 7.16
CA GLY A 98 8.03 17.15 7.11
C GLY A 98 8.01 18.02 5.86
N ASP A 99 9.06 18.00 5.02
CA ASP A 99 9.03 18.68 3.73
C ASP A 99 8.04 17.97 2.78
N ILE A 100 7.35 18.74 1.93
CA ILE A 100 6.56 18.22 0.82
C ILE A 100 7.32 18.53 -0.47
N LEU A 101 7.69 17.49 -1.21
CA LEU A 101 8.51 17.60 -2.40
C LEU A 101 7.73 17.15 -3.63
N LYS A 102 8.11 17.73 -4.77
CA LYS A 102 7.74 17.21 -6.08
C LYS A 102 8.79 16.19 -6.49
N ALA A 103 8.33 14.98 -6.82
CA ALA A 103 9.19 13.90 -7.23
C ALA A 103 8.61 13.19 -8.44
N GLU A 104 9.46 12.82 -9.39
CA GLU A 104 9.08 11.99 -10.54
C GLU A 104 9.14 10.52 -10.13
N VAL A 105 8.06 9.78 -10.36
CA VAL A 105 8.04 8.32 -10.11
C VAL A 105 8.86 7.62 -11.19
N THR A 106 9.97 7.00 -10.78
CA THR A 106 10.91 6.31 -11.66
C THR A 106 10.69 4.79 -11.69
N ASP A 107 10.07 4.23 -10.66
CA ASP A 107 9.68 2.82 -10.59
C ASP A 107 8.49 2.61 -9.67
N THR A 108 7.86 1.43 -9.75
CA THR A 108 6.70 1.06 -8.94
C THR A 108 6.80 -0.39 -8.47
N TYR A 109 6.54 -0.62 -7.19
CA TYR A 109 6.31 -1.95 -6.64
C TYR A 109 4.80 -2.20 -6.48
N GLU A 110 4.41 -3.37 -5.97
CA GLU A 110 3.01 -3.78 -5.90
C GLU A 110 2.13 -2.79 -5.14
N TYR A 111 2.65 -2.21 -4.05
CA TYR A 111 1.96 -1.20 -3.24
C TYR A 111 2.75 0.10 -3.12
N ASP A 112 4.06 0.08 -3.37
CA ASP A 112 4.96 1.20 -3.12
C ASP A 112 5.40 1.89 -4.41
N LEU A 113 5.88 3.13 -4.28
CA LEU A 113 6.43 3.94 -5.36
C LEU A 113 7.92 4.20 -5.11
N VAL A 114 8.69 4.32 -6.18
CA VAL A 114 10.05 4.85 -6.15
C VAL A 114 10.06 6.16 -6.91
N ALA A 115 10.54 7.23 -6.29
CA ALA A 115 10.59 8.53 -6.93
C ALA A 115 11.89 9.29 -6.63
N GLU A 116 12.28 10.13 -7.57
CA GLU A 116 13.44 11.01 -7.43
C GLU A 116 12.96 12.47 -7.43
N GLU A 117 13.54 13.29 -6.54
CA GLU A 117 13.26 14.72 -6.50
C GLU A 117 13.54 15.36 -7.87
N SER A 118 12.55 16.13 -8.36
CA SER A 118 12.57 16.78 -9.68
C SER A 118 13.52 17.98 -9.78
#